data_AF-A0A1B6JQ43-F1
#
_entry.id   AF-A0A1B6JQ43-F1
#
_cell.length_a   1.000
_cell.length_b   1.000
_cell.length_c   1.000
_cell.angle_alpha   90.00
_cell.angle_beta   90.00
_cell.angle_gamma   90.00
#
_symmetry.space_group_name_H-M   'P 1'
#
loop_
_entity.id
_entity.type
_entity.pdbx_description
1 polymer ?
#
loop_
_entity_poly.entity_id
_entity_poly.type
_entity_poly.pdbx_seq_one_letter_code
_entity_poly.pdbx_strand_id
1 'polypeptide(L)'
;ILISWALLGFTANIHIIYLARLIQGLATGINFSVAPLYTAEISDDTVRGPLNSIPLFSRSCGYVFVYSIGPYVSYHQLIVAASVVPLVALVLTPLTAESPHYQVARGRRTKAVKTVQWLRGGLS
;
A
#
# COMPACT_ATOMS: atom_id res chain seq x y z
N ILE A 1 -5.55 -6.84 -4.05
CA ILE A 1 -5.01 -7.46 -2.82
C ILE A 1 -6.12 -8.12 -2.01
N LEU A 2 -7.11 -7.38 -1.48
CA LEU A 2 -8.22 -7.96 -0.71
C LEU A 2 -9.02 -9.04 -1.48
N ILE A 3 -9.30 -8.81 -2.77
CA ILE A 3 -9.99 -9.77 -3.64
C ILE A 3 -9.18 -11.08 -3.77
N SER A 4 -7.85 -10.99 -3.90
CA SER A 4 -6.97 -12.16 -3.97
C SER A 4 -6.98 -12.95 -2.66
N TRP A 5 -6.95 -12.28 -1.50
CA TRP A 5 -7.05 -12.94 -0.20
C TRP A 5 -8.40 -13.60 0.03
N ALA A 6 -9.49 -12.96 -0.41
CA ALA A 6 -10.83 -13.56 -0.37
C ALA A 6 -10.89 -14.83 -1.23
N LEU A 7 -10.40 -14.79 -2.47
CA LEU A 7 -10.35 -15.96 -3.35
C LEU A 7 -9.56 -17.11 -2.70
N LEU A 8 -8.39 -16.84 -2.12
CA LEU A 8 -7.58 -17.86 -1.44
C LEU A 8 -8.26 -18.44 -0.18
N GLY A 9 -9.18 -17.71 0.44
CA GLY A 9 -9.91 -18.14 1.63
C GLY A 9 -11.10 -19.05 1.34
N PHE A 10 -11.72 -18.94 0.16
CA PHE A 10 -12.94 -19.69 -0.18
C PHE A 10 -12.72 -20.89 -1.12
N THR A 11 -11.54 -21.04 -1.73
CA THR A 11 -11.29 -22.10 -2.71
C THR A 11 -9.98 -22.84 -2.50
N ALA A 12 -10.01 -24.15 -2.72
CA ALA A 12 -8.83 -25.02 -2.78
C ALA A 12 -8.45 -25.40 -4.22
N ASN A 13 -9.12 -24.84 -5.23
CA ASN A 13 -8.84 -25.15 -6.63
C ASN A 13 -7.52 -24.47 -7.07
N ILE A 14 -6.58 -25.28 -7.55
CA ILE A 14 -5.24 -24.83 -7.94
C ILE A 14 -5.25 -23.77 -9.05
N HIS A 15 -6.18 -23.84 -10.00
CA HIS A 15 -6.30 -22.84 -11.07
C HIS A 15 -6.73 -21.47 -10.52
N ILE A 16 -7.63 -21.46 -9.54
CA ILE A 16 -8.10 -20.22 -8.91
C ILE A 16 -7.02 -19.66 -7.99
N ILE A 17 -6.26 -20.52 -7.31
CA ILE A 17 -5.08 -20.10 -6.53
C ILE A 17 -4.05 -19.40 -7.43
N TYR A 18 -3.73 -19.96 -8.60
CA TYR A 18 -2.82 -19.31 -9.55
C TYR A 18 -3.36 -17.97 -10.03
N LEU A 19 -4.64 -17.88 -10.39
CA LEU A 19 -5.26 -16.62 -10.79
C LEU A 19 -5.20 -15.58 -9.67
N ALA A 20 -5.52 -15.97 -8.43
CA ALA A 20 -5.47 -15.08 -7.27
C ALA A 20 -4.05 -14.56 -7.02
N ARG A 21 -3.03 -15.42 -7.21
CA ARG A 21 -1.61 -15.04 -7.10
C ARG A 21 -1.16 -14.10 -8.21
N LEU A 22 -1.61 -14.30 -9.45
CA LEU A 22 -1.34 -13.37 -10.55
C LEU A 22 -1.92 -11.98 -10.27
N ILE A 23 -3.19 -11.91 -9.85
CA ILE A 23 -3.86 -10.64 -9.49
C ILE A 23 -3.11 -9.97 -8.33
N GLN A 24 -2.70 -10.75 -7.32
CA GLN A 24 -1.94 -10.25 -6.19
C GLN A 24 -0.59 -9.69 -6.62
N GLY A 25 0.14 -10.40 -7.51
CA GLY A 25 1.42 -9.97 -8.05
C GLY A 25 1.31 -8.65 -8.81
N LEU A 26 0.35 -8.53 -9.73
CA LEU A 26 0.10 -7.31 -10.48
C LEU A 26 -0.23 -6.13 -9.56
N ALA A 27 -1.16 -6.32 -8.62
CA ALA A 27 -1.51 -5.29 -7.66
C ALA A 27 -0.31 -4.85 -6.81
N THR A 28 0.54 -5.80 -6.42
CA THR A 28 1.74 -5.51 -5.62
C THR A 28 2.78 -4.76 -6.45
N GLY A 29 2.97 -5.12 -7.72
CA GLY A 29 3.87 -4.43 -8.64
C GLY A 29 3.47 -2.99 -8.88
N ILE A 30 2.18 -2.73 -9.14
CA ILE A 30 1.65 -1.37 -9.28
C ILE A 30 1.91 -0.55 -8.02
N ASN A 31 1.63 -1.10 -6.84
CA ASN A 31 1.89 -0.41 -5.57
C ASN A 31 3.38 -0.09 -5.37
N PHE A 32 4.27 -1.01 -5.76
CA PHE A 32 5.71 -0.82 -5.61
C PHE A 32 6.26 0.30 -6.50
N SER A 33 5.64 0.54 -7.66
CA SER A 33 5.98 1.67 -8.53
C SER A 33 5.34 2.99 -8.09
N VAL A 34 4.07 2.95 -7.65
CA VAL A 34 3.30 4.16 -7.32
C VAL A 34 3.68 4.72 -5.94
N ALA A 35 3.98 3.88 -4.95
CA ALA A 35 4.32 4.34 -3.59
C ALA A 35 5.55 5.26 -3.53
N PRO A 36 6.72 4.92 -4.13
CA PRO A 36 7.88 5.82 -4.12
C PRO A 36 7.66 7.06 -4.99
N LEU A 37 6.88 6.96 -6.08
CA LEU A 37 6.51 8.11 -6.91
C LEU A 37 5.66 9.11 -6.13
N TYR A 38 4.59 8.64 -5.49
CA TYR A 38 3.73 9.46 -4.64
C TYR A 38 4.54 10.09 -3.50
N THR A 39 5.37 9.30 -2.82
CA THR A 39 6.28 9.79 -1.76
C THR A 39 7.20 10.87 -2.31
N ALA A 40 7.76 10.69 -3.51
CA ALA A 40 8.63 11.68 -4.12
C ALA A 40 7.91 13.01 -4.42
N GLU A 41 6.63 12.98 -4.78
CA GLU A 41 5.82 14.18 -5.04
C GLU A 41 5.44 14.95 -3.77
N ILE A 42 5.28 14.28 -2.63
CA ILE A 42 4.86 14.91 -1.37
C ILE A 42 6.00 15.25 -0.42
N SER A 43 7.17 14.63 -0.58
CA SER A 43 8.30 14.75 0.34
C SER A 43 9.40 15.67 -0.16
N ASP A 44 10.04 16.36 0.79
CA ASP A 44 11.27 17.11 0.54
C ASP A 44 12.44 16.16 0.27
N ASP A 45 13.41 16.60 -0.54
CA ASP A 45 14.50 15.75 -1.04
C ASP A 45 15.34 15.15 0.11
N THR A 46 15.42 15.85 1.24
CA THR A 46 16.18 15.45 2.44
C THR A 46 15.55 14.30 3.22
N VAL A 47 14.22 14.16 3.21
CA VAL A 47 13.47 13.14 3.98
C VAL A 47 12.94 12.00 3.10
N ARG A 48 13.02 12.13 1.78
CA ARG A 48 12.53 11.14 0.81
C ARG A 48 13.14 9.74 1.00
N GLY A 49 14.42 9.66 1.35
CA GLY A 49 15.12 8.39 1.58
C GLY A 49 14.53 7.56 2.72
N PRO A 50 14.46 8.12 3.95
CA PRO A 50 13.79 7.48 5.09
C PRO A 50 12.32 7.15 4.82
N LEU A 51 11.57 8.07 4.22
CA LEU A 51 10.14 7.86 3.88
C LEU A 51 9.93 6.68 2.94
N ASN A 52 10.78 6.51 1.93
CA ASN A 52 10.72 5.36 1.03
C ASN A 52 11.15 4.06 1.70
N SER A 53 11.99 4.11 2.73
CA SER A 53 12.50 2.92 3.42
C SER A 53 11.50 2.32 4.41
N ILE A 54 10.61 3.15 5.00
CA ILE A 54 9.59 2.71 5.98
C ILE A 54 8.68 1.58 5.42
N PRO A 55 8.09 1.71 4.21
CA PRO A 55 7.29 0.63 3.63
C PRO A 55 8.06 -0.66 3.39
N LEU A 56 9.33 -0.57 2.98
CA LEU A 56 10.18 -1.76 2.77
C LEU A 56 10.49 -2.45 4.10
N PHE A 57 10.82 -1.67 5.14
CA PHE A 57 11.05 -2.21 6.48
C PHE A 57 9.79 -2.90 7.02
N SER A 58 8.64 -2.25 6.93
CA SER A 58 7.35 -2.81 7.32
C SER A 58 7.03 -4.12 6.58
N ARG A 59 7.34 -4.18 5.28
CA ARG A 59 7.21 -5.43 4.49
C ARG A 59 8.12 -6.53 5.02
N SER A 60 9.38 -6.23 5.34
CA SER A 60 10.31 -7.21 5.91
C SER A 60 9.82 -7.75 7.24
N CYS A 61 9.30 -6.90 8.12
CA CYS A 61 8.65 -7.33 9.37
C CYS A 61 7.47 -8.26 9.10
N GLY A 62 6.65 -7.95 8.10
CA GLY A 62 5.54 -8.82 7.68
C GLY A 62 5.99 -10.21 7.23
N TYR A 63 7.10 -10.31 6.47
CA TYR A 63 7.65 -11.61 6.10
C TYR A 63 8.14 -12.40 7.31
N VAL A 64 8.87 -11.77 8.22
CA VAL A 64 9.31 -12.42 9.46
C VAL A 64 8.10 -12.92 10.24
N PHE A 65 7.07 -12.11 10.41
CA PHE A 65 5.83 -12.50 11.09
C PHE A 65 5.19 -13.74 10.47
N VAL A 66 5.01 -13.75 9.14
CA VAL A 66 4.37 -14.87 8.42
C VAL A 66 5.23 -16.14 8.48
N TYR A 67 6.55 -16.04 8.34
CA TYR A 67 7.42 -17.21 8.39
C TYR A 67 7.60 -17.76 9.81
N SER A 68 7.59 -16.89 10.83
CA SER A 68 7.68 -17.32 12.23
C SER A 68 6.40 -17.97 12.72
N ILE A 69 5.22 -17.42 12.38
CA ILE A 69 3.94 -17.92 12.90
C ILE A 69 3.34 -18.97 11.96
N GLY A 70 3.57 -18.86 10.65
CA GLY A 70 2.92 -19.68 9.63
C GLY A 70 2.95 -21.20 9.83
N PRO A 71 4.05 -21.81 10.30
CA PRO A 71 4.08 -23.25 10.59
C PRO A 71 3.15 -23.68 11.73
N TYR A 72 2.78 -22.77 12.63
CA TYR A 72 2.02 -23.07 13.85
C TYR A 72 0.52 -22.80 13.73
N VAL A 73 0.05 -22.23 12.62
CA VAL A 73 -1.35 -21.83 12.42
C VAL A 73 -1.93 -22.41 11.13
N SER A 74 -3.25 -22.56 11.09
CA SER A 74 -3.94 -23.04 9.89
C SER A 74 -3.89 -22.01 8.75
N TYR A 75 -3.94 -22.49 7.51
CA TYR A 75 -3.92 -21.65 6.30
C TYR A 75 -5.00 -20.55 6.30
N HIS A 76 -6.20 -20.85 6.78
CA HIS A 76 -7.28 -19.85 6.91
C HIS A 76 -6.95 -18.76 7.93
N GLN A 77 -6.33 -19.11 9.06
CA GLN A 77 -5.93 -18.13 10.08
C GLN A 77 -4.84 -17.19 9.53
N LEU A 78 -3.90 -17.72 8.74
CA LEU A 78 -2.91 -16.91 8.03
C LEU A 78 -3.53 -15.93 7.04
N ILE A 79 -4.51 -16.39 6.26
CA ILE A 79 -5.23 -15.52 5.31
C ILE A 79 -5.94 -14.39 6.05
N VAL A 80 -6.64 -14.71 7.14
CA VAL A 80 -7.33 -13.69 7.95
C VAL A 80 -6.33 -12.70 8.53
N ALA A 81 -5.25 -13.17 9.16
CA ALA A 81 -4.21 -12.29 9.73
C ALA A 81 -3.56 -11.40 8.66
N ALA A 82 -3.22 -11.96 7.49
CA ALA A 82 -2.61 -11.23 6.39
C ALA A 82 -3.59 -10.24 5.70
N SER A 83 -4.91 -10.46 5.83
CA SER A 83 -5.93 -9.56 5.29
C SER A 83 -6.14 -8.30 6.14
N VAL A 84 -5.77 -8.32 7.43
CA VAL A 84 -5.91 -7.16 8.34
C VAL A 84 -5.08 -5.98 7.85
N VAL A 85 -3.83 -6.22 7.43
CA VAL A 85 -2.92 -5.16 6.96
C VAL A 85 -3.49 -4.38 5.75
N PRO A 86 -3.91 -5.01 4.65
CA PRO A 86 -4.53 -4.29 3.53
C PRO A 86 -5.89 -3.68 3.87
N LEU A 87 -6.64 -4.21 4.85
CA LEU A 87 -7.88 -3.57 5.33
C LEU A 87 -7.58 -2.26 6.06
N VAL A 88 -6.60 -2.26 6.96
CA VAL A 88 -6.16 -1.04 7.64
C VAL A 88 -5.65 -0.02 6.62
N ALA A 89 -4.85 -0.46 5.64
CA ALA A 89 -4.39 0.43 4.57
C ALA A 89 -5.56 1.04 3.77
N LEU A 90 -6.60 0.26 3.46
CA LEU A 90 -7.79 0.76 2.76
C LEU A 90 -8.51 1.86 3.55
N VAL A 91 -8.62 1.69 4.87
CA VAL A 91 -9.25 2.68 5.76
C VAL A 91 -8.39 3.94 5.91
N LEU A 92 -7.07 3.81 5.93
CA LEU A 92 -6.15 4.94 6.08
C LEU A 92 -5.92 5.72 4.79
N THR A 93 -6.05 5.08 3.62
CA THR A 93 -5.84 5.72 2.30
C THR A 93 -6.64 7.03 2.13
N PRO A 94 -7.95 7.12 2.43
CA PRO A 94 -8.70 8.38 2.28
C PRO A 94 -8.27 9.52 3.23
N LEU A 95 -7.54 9.22 4.32
CA LEU A 95 -7.00 10.25 5.21
C LEU A 95 -5.70 10.86 4.67
N THR A 96 -5.05 10.21 3.70
CA THR A 96 -3.82 10.73 3.08
C THR A 96 -4.12 11.83 2.08
N ALA A 97 -3.25 12.84 2.02
CA ALA A 97 -3.38 13.96 1.10
C ALA A 97 -3.27 13.45 -0.35
N GLU A 98 -4.16 13.87 -1.25
CA GLU A 98 -3.98 13.55 -2.68
C GLU A 98 -2.66 14.15 -3.20
N SER A 99 -2.02 13.46 -4.15
CA SER A 99 -0.81 13.98 -4.81
C SER A 99 -1.09 15.38 -5.40
N PRO A 100 -0.25 16.38 -5.12
CA PRO A 100 -0.36 17.70 -5.74
C PRO A 100 -0.35 17.64 -7.27
N HIS A 101 0.45 16.73 -7.84
CA HIS A 101 0.60 16.56 -9.28
C HIS A 101 -0.69 16.02 -9.91
N TYR A 102 -1.36 15.08 -9.24
CA TYR A 102 -2.68 14.58 -9.63
C TYR A 102 -3.75 15.69 -9.63
N GLN A 103 -3.72 16.57 -8.62
CA GLN A 103 -4.65 17.69 -8.55
C GLN A 103 -4.41 18.74 -9.63
N VAL A 104 -3.14 19.03 -9.98
CA VAL A 104 -2.79 19.91 -11.10
C VAL A 104 -3.23 19.30 -12.44
N ALA A 105 -3.00 18.01 -12.65
CA ALA A 105 -3.42 17.30 -13.88
C ALA A 105 -4.95 17.31 -14.08
N ARG A 106 -5.73 17.35 -12.99
CA ARG A 106 -7.20 17.51 -13.02
C ARG A 106 -7.68 18.97 -13.08
N GLY A 107 -6.80 19.93 -13.30
CA GLY A 107 -7.13 21.36 -13.38
C GLY A 107 -7.49 22.02 -12.04
N ARG A 108 -7.29 21.33 -10.91
CA ARG A 108 -7.64 21.81 -9.56
C ARG A 108 -6.46 22.51 -8.89
N ARG A 109 -5.88 23.52 -9.55
CA ARG A 109 -4.68 24.25 -9.08
C ARG A 109 -4.81 24.78 -7.65
N THR A 110 -5.97 25.32 -7.27
CA THR A 110 -6.20 25.90 -5.94
C THR A 110 -6.11 24.86 -4.83
N LYS A 111 -6.59 23.64 -5.06
CA LYS A 111 -6.45 22.53 -4.10
C LYS A 111 -4.99 22.04 -4.03
N ALA A 112 -4.29 22.02 -5.17
CA ALA A 112 -2.90 21.59 -5.22
C ALA A 112 -2.01 22.52 -4.39
N VAL A 113 -2.18 23.84 -4.53
CA VAL A 113 -1.46 24.85 -3.72
C VAL A 113 -1.75 24.67 -2.24
N LYS A 114 -3.03 24.48 -1.86
CA LYS A 114 -3.41 24.25 -0.46
C LYS A 114 -2.80 22.96 0.12
N THR A 115 -2.70 21.91 -0.70
CA THR A 115 -2.10 20.63 -0.32
C THR A 115 -0.59 20.76 -0.13
N VAL A 116 0.11 21.47 -1.04
CA VAL A 116 1.54 21.75 -0.92
C VAL A 116 1.82 22.66 0.29
N GLN A 117 0.99 23.68 0.52
CA GLN A 117 1.09 24.53 1.71
C GLN A 117 0.91 23.72 2.99
N TRP A 118 -0.06 22.82 3.05
CA TRP A 118 -0.25 21.94 4.21
C TRP A 118 0.94 20.98 4.42
N LEU A 119 1.46 20.37 3.34
CA LEU A 119 2.62 19.48 3.39
C LEU A 119 3.92 20.19 3.79
N ARG A 120 4.09 21.47 3.41
CA ARG A 120 5.29 22.29 3.69
C ARG A 120 5.15 23.19 4.93
N GLY A 121 4.12 23.02 5.74
CA GLY A 121 3.96 23.77 6.99
C GLY A 121 3.51 25.23 6.84
N GLY A 122 2.86 25.60 5.73
CA GLY A 122 2.13 26.87 5.59
C GLY A 122 2.91 28.03 4.99
N LEU A 123 3.96 27.80 4.20
CA LEU A 123 4.62 28.88 3.46
C LEU A 123 3.73 29.39 2.32
N SER A 124 3.15 30.58 2.55
CA SER A 124 2.36 31.39 1.63
C SER A 124 3.20 31.94 0.48
#